data_AF-A0A3G6PHG5-F1
#
_entry.id   AF-A0A3G6PHG5-F1
#
_cell.length_a   1.000
_cell.length_b   1.000
_cell.length_c   1.000
_cell.angle_alpha   90.00
_cell.angle_beta   90.00
_cell.angle_gamma   90.00
#
_symmetry.space_group_name_H-M   'P 1'
#
loop_
_entity.id
_entity.type
_entity.pdbx_description
1 polymer ?
#
loop_
_entity_poly.entity_id
_entity_poly.type
_entity_poly.pdbx_seq_one_letter_code
_entity_poly.pdbx_strand_id
1 'polypeptide(L)' 'MKKLTGMKKNFSSLENKKLKREDLKLIDGSLKSYAIESSAAVTTPGCYEADHYSSNGGSYIGRLEIC' A
#
# COMPACT_ATOMS: atom_id res chain seq x y z
N MET A 1 33.91 6.90 -9.08
CA MET A 1 32.46 7.18 -9.07
C MET A 1 31.98 7.33 -10.52
N LYS A 2 31.02 6.51 -10.98
CA LYS A 2 30.47 6.67 -12.34
C LYS A 2 29.70 8.00 -12.40
N LYS A 3 29.97 8.82 -13.43
CA LYS A 3 29.24 10.07 -13.64
C LYS A 3 27.78 9.72 -14.01
N LEU A 4 26.84 10.21 -13.22
CA LEU A 4 25.40 10.10 -13.51
C LEU A 4 25.04 11.10 -14.62
N THR A 5 25.22 10.69 -15.88
CA THR A 5 24.80 11.45 -17.05
C THR A 5 23.33 11.18 -17.34
N GLY A 6 22.49 12.23 -17.37
CA GLY A 6 21.07 12.12 -17.76
C GLY A 6 20.07 12.51 -16.67
N MET A 7 20.51 12.79 -15.44
CA MET A 7 19.62 13.30 -14.41
C MET A 7 19.30 14.78 -14.68
N LYS A 8 18.02 15.09 -14.92
CA LYS A 8 17.55 16.49 -15.05
C LYS A 8 17.91 17.23 -13.76
N LYS A 9 18.63 18.36 -13.90
CA LYS A 9 19.04 19.18 -12.75
C LYS A 9 17.86 19.87 -12.06
N ASN A 10 16.84 20.22 -12.85
CA ASN A 10 15.65 20.94 -12.39
C ASN A 10 14.41 20.19 -12.86
N PHE A 11 13.53 19.87 -11.91
CA PHE A 11 12.20 19.34 -12.19
C PHE A 11 11.25 20.52 -12.43
N SER A 12 10.35 20.41 -13.42
CA SER A 12 9.27 21.38 -13.61
C SER A 12 8.37 21.44 -12.38
N SER A 13 7.64 22.53 -12.17
CA SER A 13 6.68 22.67 -11.05
C SER A 13 5.62 21.55 -11.03
N LEU A 14 5.31 20.98 -12.20
CA LEU A 14 4.40 19.83 -12.37
C LEU A 14 5.05 18.50 -11.96
N GLU A 15 6.34 18.31 -12.26
CA GLU A 15 7.12 17.12 -11.83
C GLU A 15 7.50 17.22 -10.34
N ASN A 16 7.58 18.44 -9.80
CA ASN A 16 7.97 18.74 -8.42
C ASN A 16 6.75 18.75 -7.48
N LYS A 17 5.83 17.79 -7.64
CA LYS A 17 4.78 17.54 -6.66
C LYS A 17 5.44 17.08 -5.37
N LYS A 18 5.69 18.02 -4.46
CA LYS A 18 6.07 17.70 -3.08
C LYS A 18 4.91 16.92 -2.47
N LEU A 19 5.11 15.62 -2.27
CA LEU A 19 4.19 14.80 -1.49
C LEU A 19 4.01 15.48 -0.14
N LYS A 20 2.83 16.07 0.10
CA LYS A 20 2.54 16.69 1.39
C LYS A 20 2.40 15.57 2.41
N ARG A 21 2.70 15.89 3.68
CA ARG A 21 2.43 14.94 4.76
C ARG A 21 0.97 14.51 4.77
N GLU A 22 0.06 15.38 4.33
CA GLU A 22 -1.36 15.07 4.08
C GLU A 22 -1.58 14.03 2.97
N ASP A 23 -0.87 14.12 1.85
CA ASP A 23 -0.94 13.15 0.74
C ASP A 23 -0.39 11.77 1.16
N LEU A 24 0.53 11.76 2.14
CA LEU A 24 1.09 10.55 2.74
C LEU A 24 0.19 9.94 3.83
N LYS A 25 -0.87 10.63 4.29
CA LYS A 25 -1.85 10.06 5.24
C LYS A 25 -2.70 8.97 4.62
N LEU A 26 -2.76 8.96 3.28
CA LEU A 26 -3.50 7.99 2.46
C LEU A 26 -2.60 6.87 1.92
N ILE A 27 -1.38 6.73 2.45
CA ILE A 27 -0.78 5.40 2.50
C ILE A 27 -1.46 4.72 3.69
N ASP A 28 -2.66 4.20 3.41
CA ASP A 28 -3.43 3.41 4.37
C ASP A 28 -2.71 2.08 4.62
N GLY A 29 -1.64 2.15 5.41
CA GLY A 29 -1.15 1.03 6.18
C GLY A 29 -1.77 1.09 7.57
N SER A 30 -3.08 1.40 7.70
CA SER A 30 -3.67 1.63 9.02
C SER A 30 -3.49 0.40 9.92
N LEU A 31 -2.71 0.65 10.96
CA LEU A 31 -2.37 -0.20 12.10
C LEU A 31 -3.57 -0.71 12.92
N LYS A 32 -4.81 -0.62 12.40
CA LYS A 32 -6.01 -1.08 13.11
C LYS A 32 -6.47 -2.47 12.69
N SER A 33 -6.12 -2.90 11.49
CA SER A 33 -6.34 -4.26 11.02
C SER A 33 -5.16 -4.64 10.14
N TYR A 34 -4.33 -5.59 10.59
CA TYR A 34 -3.27 -6.16 9.76
C TYR A 34 -3.90 -7.14 8.76
N ALA A 35 -4.78 -6.60 7.92
CA ALA A 35 -5.53 -7.32 6.91
C ALA A 35 -4.94 -6.98 5.54
N ILE A 36 -4.61 -8.00 4.76
CA ILE A 36 -4.09 -7.84 3.40
C ILE A 36 -5.08 -8.52 2.47
N GLU A 37 -5.57 -7.80 1.44
CA GLU A 37 -6.44 -8.37 0.43
C GLU A 37 -5.76 -9.57 -0.24
N SER A 38 -6.45 -10.71 -0.25
CA SER A 38 -6.00 -11.96 -0.83
C SER A 38 -6.28 -11.97 -2.33
N SER A 39 -5.38 -12.58 -3.11
CA SER A 39 -5.56 -12.79 -4.55
C SER A 39 -6.48 -13.97 -4.88
N ALA A 40 -7.10 -14.60 -3.89
CA ALA A 40 -8.01 -15.72 -4.07
C ALA A 40 -9.32 -15.29 -4.75
N ALA A 41 -9.88 -16.19 -5.58
CA ALA A 41 -11.16 -15.96 -6.20
C ALA A 41 -12.27 -15.94 -5.13
N VAL A 42 -13.03 -14.86 -5.09
CA VAL A 42 -14.17 -14.70 -4.19
C VAL A 42 -15.38 -15.38 -4.80
N THR A 43 -16.14 -16.11 -3.97
CA THR A 43 -17.35 -16.81 -4.45
C THR A 43 -18.57 -15.89 -4.53
N THR A 44 -18.57 -14.79 -3.75
CA THR A 44 -19.65 -13.81 -3.68
C THR A 44 -19.32 -12.54 -4.47
N PRO A 45 -20.19 -12.09 -5.39
CA PRO A 45 -19.99 -10.84 -6.12
C PRO A 45 -19.98 -9.61 -5.19
N GLY A 46 -18.94 -8.79 -5.29
CA GLY A 46 -18.81 -7.54 -4.52
C GLY A 46 -18.11 -7.69 -3.17
N CYS A 47 -17.73 -8.91 -2.80
CA CYS A 47 -16.92 -9.17 -1.61
C CYS A 47 -15.44 -9.32 -1.97
N TYR A 48 -14.56 -9.24 -0.97
CA TYR A 48 -13.14 -9.56 -1.10
C TYR A 48 -12.67 -10.41 0.08
N GLU A 49 -11.64 -11.22 -0.14
CA GLU A 49 -11.02 -12.00 0.93
C GLU A 49 -9.83 -11.23 1.50
N ALA A 50 -9.64 -11.25 2.82
CA ALA A 50 -8.47 -10.66 3.46
C ALA A 50 -7.78 -11.63 4.42
N ASP A 51 -6.45 -11.70 4.33
CA ASP A 51 -5.60 -12.43 5.27
C ASP A 51 -5.27 -11.53 6.47
N HIS A 52 -5.57 -12.00 7.68
CA HIS A 52 -5.39 -11.26 8.93
C HIS A 52 -4.16 -11.73 9.71
N TYR A 53 -3.43 -10.77 10.28
CA TYR A 53 -2.24 -10.98 11.09
C TYR A 53 -2.37 -10.33 12.47
N SER A 54 -1.59 -10.82 13.43
CA SER A 54 -1.56 -10.29 14.81
C SER A 54 -0.85 -8.94 14.93
N SER A 55 0.11 -8.68 14.04
CA SER A 55 0.87 -7.43 13.95
C SER A 55 1.51 -7.28 12.57
N ASN A 56 2.18 -6.16 12.30
CA ASN A 56 2.97 -6.00 11.08
C ASN A 56 4.16 -6.97 11.11
N GLY A 57 4.17 -7.96 10.21
CA GLY A 57 5.12 -9.09 10.25
C GLY A 57 4.82 -10.11 11.35
N GLY A 58 3.65 -10.03 11.99
CA GLY A 58 3.22 -10.94 13.05
C GLY A 58 2.70 -12.29 12.52
N SER A 59 2.28 -13.15 13.44
CA SER A 59 1.70 -14.45 13.10
C SER A 59 0.40 -14.29 12.31
N TYR A 60 0.22 -15.18 11.33
CA TYR A 60 -1.04 -15.35 10.60
C TYR A 60 -2.15 -15.83 11.53
N ILE A 61 -3.32 -15.20 11.44
CA ILE A 61 -4.51 -15.52 12.23
C ILE A 61 -5.50 -16.34 11.40
N GLY A 62 -5.76 -15.92 10.17
CA GLY A 62 -6.77 -16.55 9.32
C GLY A 62 -7.18 -15.66 8.15
N ARG A 63 -8.06 -16.20 7.31
CA ARG A 63 -8.64 -15.52 6.15
C ARG A 63 -10.15 -15.36 6.35
N LEU A 64 -10.68 -14.19 6.03
CA LEU A 64 -12.11 -13.89 6.10
C LEU A 64 -12.60 -13.25 4.81
N GLU A 65 -13.83 -13.59 4.40
CA GLU A 65 -14.58 -12.90 3.35
C GLU A 65 -15.21 -11.64 3.95
N ILE A 66 -15.00 -10.49 3.31
CA ILE A 66 -15.56 -9.21 3.69
C ILE A 66 -16.54 -8.74 2.62
N CYS A 67 -17.78 -8.56 3.07
CA CYS A 67 -18.93 -7.97 2.40
C CYS A 67 -19.50 -6.90 3.36
#